data_AF-A0A7G8JKU8-F1
#
_entry.id   AF-A0A7G8JKU8-F1
#
_cell.length_a   1.000
_cell.length_b   1.000
_cell.length_c   1.000
_cell.angle_alpha   90.00
_cell.angle_beta   90.00
_cell.angle_gamma   90.00
#
_symmetry.space_group_name_H-M   'P 1'
#
loop_
_entity.id
_entity.type
_entity.pdbx_description
1 polymer ?
#
loop_
_entity_poly.entity_id
_entity_poly.type
_entity_poly.pdbx_seq_one_letter_code
_entity_poly.pdbx_strand_id
1 'polypeptide(L)'
;MSGLSLLRMSVRLRTIVIIGSTAAALSVASALPSDASWAPKPEPKFWREVRQQMSVQETSAPSDWRFLEAMQSPKIDAAEYLRDPFRRDQTVSFQALLLMRKGQSSPWGMRQLSMRAQCLKGVLERQDQEGRWSVYPGRKGTASKVNWICALAPNP
;
A
#
# COMPACT_ATOMS: atom_id res chain seq x y z
N MET A 1 64.87 -35.15 51.82
CA MET A 1 66.07 -35.68 51.16
C MET A 1 65.65 -36.31 49.84
N SER A 2 66.39 -35.96 48.78
CA SER A 2 66.64 -36.65 47.50
C SER A 2 65.65 -37.67 46.94
N GLY A 3 65.38 -37.54 45.63
CA GLY A 3 65.05 -38.69 44.79
C GLY A 3 64.38 -38.34 43.45
N LEU A 4 65.20 -38.05 42.43
CA LEU A 4 64.79 -38.13 41.02
C LEU A 4 64.30 -39.54 40.66
N SER A 5 63.31 -39.65 39.76
CA SER A 5 63.39 -40.65 38.68
C SER A 5 62.48 -40.31 37.50
N LEU A 6 63.09 -40.32 36.31
CA LEU A 6 62.53 -40.11 34.97
C LEU A 6 62.02 -41.44 34.38
N LEU A 7 60.89 -41.43 33.67
CA LEU A 7 60.52 -42.41 32.63
C LEU A 7 59.48 -41.74 31.70
N ARG A 8 59.90 -41.11 30.59
CA ARG A 8 60.04 -41.63 29.20
C ARG A 8 58.76 -42.15 28.53
N MET A 9 58.43 -41.44 27.44
CA MET A 9 57.78 -41.85 26.16
C MET A 9 56.31 -42.33 26.27
N SER A 10 55.37 -41.90 25.42
CA SER A 10 55.49 -41.74 23.96
C SER A 10 54.39 -40.81 23.45
N VAL A 11 54.76 -39.84 22.61
CA VAL A 11 53.82 -38.98 21.88
C VAL A 11 53.19 -39.81 20.74
N ARG A 12 51.88 -40.04 20.78
CA ARG A 12 51.10 -40.40 19.58
C ARG A 12 50.30 -39.19 19.16
N LEU A 13 50.86 -38.45 18.20
CA LEU A 13 50.21 -37.34 17.52
C LEU A 13 49.08 -37.92 16.66
N ARG A 14 47.82 -37.76 17.09
CA ARG A 14 46.67 -37.96 16.20
C ARG A 14 46.39 -36.62 15.52
N THR A 15 46.85 -36.50 14.29
CA THR A 15 46.53 -35.40 13.39
C THR A 15 45.02 -35.42 13.14
N ILE A 16 44.27 -34.55 13.82
CA ILE A 16 42.88 -34.26 13.46
C ILE A 16 42.95 -33.22 12.35
N VAL A 17 42.78 -33.68 11.12
CA VAL A 17 42.55 -32.80 9.96
C VAL A 17 41.13 -32.26 10.12
N ILE A 18 41.02 -31.03 10.65
CA ILE A 18 39.75 -30.29 10.60
C ILE A 18 39.63 -29.76 9.18
N ILE A 19 38.90 -30.49 8.34
CA ILE A 19 38.47 -30.00 7.03
C ILE A 19 37.45 -28.90 7.30
N GLY A 20 37.94 -27.65 7.33
CA GLY A 20 37.12 -26.46 7.48
C GLY A 20 36.33 -26.22 6.20
N SER A 21 35.08 -26.69 6.17
CA SER A 21 34.10 -26.25 5.19
C SER A 21 33.52 -24.91 5.65
N THR A 22 34.14 -23.79 5.28
CA THR A 22 33.52 -22.48 5.41
C THR A 22 32.41 -22.36 4.36
N ALA A 23 31.20 -22.80 4.71
CA ALA A 23 30.01 -22.46 3.94
C ALA A 23 29.71 -20.97 4.15
N ALA A 24 30.11 -20.13 3.19
CA ALA A 24 29.69 -18.74 3.13
C ALA A 24 28.17 -18.71 2.87
N ALA A 25 27.37 -18.58 3.92
CA ALA A 25 25.96 -18.30 3.80
C ALA A 25 25.80 -16.86 3.28
N LEU A 26 25.61 -16.71 1.97
CA LEU A 26 25.18 -15.45 1.37
C LEU A 26 23.74 -15.19 1.80
N SER A 27 23.55 -14.51 2.93
CA SER A 27 22.26 -13.93 3.28
C SER A 27 21.99 -12.77 2.32
N VAL A 28 21.34 -13.08 1.19
CA VAL A 28 20.71 -12.05 0.36
C VAL A 28 19.53 -11.53 1.16
N ALA A 29 19.76 -10.51 1.99
CA ALA A 29 18.70 -9.71 2.55
C ALA A 29 18.06 -8.96 1.38
N SER A 30 17.03 -9.57 0.78
CA SER A 30 16.10 -8.85 -0.07
C SER A 30 15.44 -7.80 0.80
N ALA A 31 16.00 -6.60 0.78
CA ALA A 31 15.32 -5.39 1.22
C ALA A 31 14.11 -5.22 0.31
N LEU A 32 13.00 -5.89 0.65
CA LEU A 32 11.70 -5.49 0.16
C LEU A 32 11.59 -4.00 0.47
N PRO A 33 11.27 -3.15 -0.53
CA PRO A 33 11.07 -1.74 -0.26
C PRO A 33 10.04 -1.65 0.86
N SER A 34 10.42 -1.08 2.00
CA SER A 34 9.46 -0.66 3.03
C SER A 34 8.70 0.56 2.51
N ASP A 35 7.96 0.38 1.41
CA ASP A 35 6.72 1.08 1.22
C ASP A 35 5.81 0.58 2.33
N ALA A 36 5.73 1.34 3.43
CA ALA A 36 4.75 1.10 4.48
C ALA A 36 3.43 0.71 3.79
N SER A 37 2.98 -0.52 4.03
CA SER A 37 1.90 -1.16 3.27
C SER A 37 0.62 -0.37 3.51
N TRP A 38 0.42 0.67 2.70
CA TRP A 38 -0.74 1.52 2.80
C TRP A 38 -1.95 0.63 2.53
N ALA A 39 -2.92 0.70 3.41
CA ALA A 39 -4.24 0.11 3.26
C ALA A 39 -5.26 1.15 3.70
N PRO A 40 -6.47 1.15 3.12
CA PRO A 40 -7.52 2.03 3.59
C PRO A 40 -7.79 1.74 5.07
N LYS A 41 -7.92 2.83 5.85
CA LYS A 41 -8.44 2.71 7.21
C LYS A 41 -9.91 2.28 7.13
N PRO A 42 -10.47 1.64 8.18
CA PRO A 42 -11.90 1.44 8.26
C PRO A 42 -12.66 2.75 8.06
N GLU A 43 -13.78 2.72 7.33
CA GLU A 43 -14.60 3.91 7.08
C GLU A 43 -15.08 4.50 8.42
N PRO A 44 -14.70 5.75 8.75
CA PRO A 44 -15.17 6.39 9.97
C PRO A 44 -16.70 6.60 9.93
N LYS A 45 -17.36 6.47 11.08
CA LYS A 45 -18.84 6.57 11.20
C LYS A 45 -19.38 7.86 10.56
N PHE A 46 -18.73 8.99 10.83
CA PHE A 46 -19.08 10.30 10.24
C PHE A 46 -19.13 10.25 8.72
N TRP A 47 -18.12 9.67 8.07
CA TRP A 47 -18.06 9.62 6.61
C TRP A 47 -19.10 8.68 6.01
N ARG A 48 -19.40 7.58 6.69
CA ARG A 48 -20.50 6.70 6.31
C ARG A 48 -21.86 7.40 6.37
N GLU A 49 -22.10 8.18 7.43
CA GLU A 49 -23.35 8.95 7.58
C GLU A 49 -23.48 10.01 6.48
N VAL A 50 -22.41 10.77 6.20
CA VAL A 50 -22.38 11.74 5.09
C VAL A 50 -22.65 11.04 3.77
N ARG A 51 -21.99 9.91 3.49
CA ARG A 51 -22.20 9.15 2.26
C ARG A 51 -23.65 8.69 2.12
N GLN A 52 -24.24 8.12 3.17
CA GLN A 52 -25.63 7.65 3.16
C GLN A 52 -26.63 8.80 2.97
N GLN A 53 -26.40 9.95 3.58
CA GLN A 53 -27.22 11.15 3.37
C GLN A 53 -27.14 11.63 1.91
N MET A 54 -25.94 11.58 1.33
CA MET A 54 -25.73 11.99 -0.06
C MET A 54 -26.17 10.92 -1.07
N SER A 55 -26.27 9.64 -0.67
CA SER A 55 -26.72 8.54 -1.54
C SER A 55 -28.14 8.72 -2.09
N VAL A 56 -28.98 9.55 -1.47
CA VAL A 56 -30.29 9.93 -2.05
C VAL A 56 -30.10 10.64 -3.42
N GLN A 57 -28.93 11.23 -3.66
CA GLN A 57 -28.56 11.89 -4.91
C GLN A 57 -27.86 10.94 -5.90
N GLU A 58 -27.61 9.69 -5.52
CA GLU A 58 -26.96 8.68 -6.34
C GLU A 58 -27.95 7.59 -6.76
N THR A 59 -27.94 7.19 -8.02
CA THR A 59 -28.78 6.09 -8.53
C THR A 59 -28.21 4.69 -8.27
N SER A 60 -27.03 4.58 -7.69
CA SER A 60 -26.34 3.32 -7.40
C SER A 60 -26.56 2.86 -5.95
N ALA A 61 -26.49 1.54 -5.70
CA ALA A 61 -26.65 0.98 -4.37
C ALA A 61 -25.57 1.51 -3.40
N PRO A 62 -25.92 1.96 -2.18
CA PRO A 62 -24.97 2.53 -1.23
C PRO A 62 -23.85 1.57 -0.77
N SER A 63 -23.95 0.26 -1.00
CA SER A 63 -23.05 -0.76 -0.42
C SER A 63 -21.73 -0.96 -1.16
N ASP A 64 -21.61 -0.52 -2.41
CA ASP A 64 -20.54 -1.00 -3.29
C ASP A 64 -19.29 -0.11 -3.24
N TRP A 65 -19.38 1.00 -2.51
CA TRP A 65 -18.30 1.96 -2.31
C TRP A 65 -17.32 1.50 -1.23
N ARG A 66 -16.06 1.32 -1.61
CA ARG A 66 -14.96 1.07 -0.70
C ARG A 66 -14.30 2.39 -0.29
N PHE A 67 -14.28 2.69 1.00
CA PHE A 67 -13.58 3.87 1.53
C PHE A 67 -12.08 3.76 1.26
N LEU A 68 -11.47 4.82 0.72
CA LEU A 68 -10.02 4.91 0.54
C LEU A 68 -9.39 5.72 1.67
N GLU A 69 -9.87 6.95 1.83
CA GLU A 69 -9.29 7.92 2.75
C GLU A 69 -10.16 9.15 2.90
N ALA A 70 -9.89 9.93 3.93
CA ALA A 70 -10.49 11.22 4.13
C ALA A 70 -9.51 12.21 4.76
N MET A 71 -9.84 13.48 4.66
CA MET A 71 -9.19 14.57 5.35
C MET A 71 -10.23 15.53 5.91
N GLN A 72 -9.93 16.09 7.07
CA GLN A 72 -10.75 17.11 7.72
C GLN A 72 -9.84 18.24 8.17
N SER A 73 -10.25 19.46 7.88
CA SER A 73 -9.56 20.68 8.26
C SER A 73 -10.56 21.83 8.32
N PRO A 74 -10.21 22.97 8.95
CA PRO A 74 -11.09 24.14 8.96
C PRO A 74 -11.49 24.63 7.56
N LYS A 75 -10.67 24.35 6.53
CA LYS A 75 -10.89 24.81 5.15
C LYS A 75 -11.69 23.82 4.31
N ILE A 76 -11.49 22.53 4.53
CA ILE A 76 -12.05 21.48 3.69
C ILE A 76 -12.21 20.19 4.46
N ASP A 77 -13.38 19.58 4.29
CA ASP A 77 -13.64 18.17 4.56
C ASP A 77 -13.75 17.46 3.22
N ALA A 78 -13.01 16.36 3.04
CA ALA A 78 -13.11 15.53 1.85
C ALA A 78 -12.95 14.03 2.17
N ALA A 79 -13.72 13.18 1.51
CA ALA A 79 -13.56 11.74 1.52
C ALA A 79 -13.58 11.16 0.11
N GLU A 80 -12.76 10.15 -0.12
CA GLU A 80 -12.63 9.45 -1.38
C GLU A 80 -13.02 7.98 -1.22
N TYR A 81 -13.80 7.48 -2.17
CA TYR A 81 -14.20 6.09 -2.27
C TYR A 81 -13.88 5.53 -3.65
N LEU A 82 -13.79 4.21 -3.76
CA LEU A 82 -13.55 3.47 -4.99
C LEU A 82 -14.58 2.35 -5.14
N ARG A 83 -15.01 2.08 -6.38
CA ARG A 83 -15.74 0.86 -6.75
C ARG A 83 -15.30 0.35 -8.11
N ASP A 84 -15.69 -0.88 -8.42
CA ASP A 84 -15.51 -1.55 -9.71
C ASP A 84 -14.07 -1.49 -10.27
N PRO A 85 -13.03 -1.89 -9.50
CA PRO A 85 -11.67 -1.93 -10.01
C PRO A 85 -11.55 -2.99 -11.11
N PHE A 86 -11.00 -2.59 -12.25
CA PHE A 86 -10.81 -3.45 -13.40
C PHE A 86 -9.42 -3.25 -14.01
N ARG A 87 -8.70 -4.36 -14.23
CA ARG A 87 -7.34 -4.36 -14.78
C ARG A 87 -7.36 -4.26 -16.31
N ARG A 88 -6.55 -3.35 -16.86
CA ARG A 88 -6.17 -3.22 -18.27
C ARG A 88 -4.65 -3.08 -18.33
N ASP A 89 -3.94 -4.14 -18.71
CA ASP A 89 -2.49 -4.18 -18.81
C ASP A 89 -1.77 -3.72 -17.52
N GLN A 90 -1.13 -2.55 -17.56
CA GLN A 90 -0.39 -1.97 -16.43
C GLN A 90 -1.21 -0.92 -15.66
N THR A 91 -2.52 -0.87 -15.92
CA THR A 91 -3.45 0.07 -15.29
C THR A 91 -4.61 -0.64 -14.62
N VAL A 92 -5.10 -0.09 -13.51
CA VAL A 92 -6.38 -0.47 -12.92
C VAL A 92 -7.32 0.72 -13.01
N SER A 93 -8.36 0.61 -13.83
CA SER A 93 -9.44 1.59 -13.94
C SER A 93 -10.49 1.34 -12.87
N PHE A 94 -11.14 2.40 -12.38
CA PHE A 94 -12.19 2.32 -11.37
C PHE A 94 -13.06 3.57 -11.37
N GLN A 95 -14.20 3.50 -10.71
CA GLN A 95 -15.01 4.68 -10.39
C GLN A 95 -14.64 5.19 -9.01
N ALA A 96 -14.48 6.51 -8.87
CA ALA A 96 -14.25 7.17 -7.60
C ALA A 96 -15.42 8.06 -7.21
N LEU A 97 -15.78 8.07 -5.93
CA LEU A 97 -16.73 9.01 -5.35
C LEU A 97 -15.95 10.01 -4.49
N LEU A 98 -16.14 11.30 -4.76
CA LEU A 98 -15.63 12.39 -3.94
C LEU A 98 -16.77 13.08 -3.21
N LEU A 99 -16.71 13.03 -1.88
CA LEU A 99 -17.55 13.84 -0.99
C LEU A 99 -16.71 15.01 -0.51
N MET A 100 -17.20 16.23 -0.66
CA MET A 100 -16.43 17.42 -0.31
C MET A 100 -17.31 18.55 0.22
N ARG A 101 -16.82 19.24 1.24
CA ARG A 101 -17.40 20.47 1.76
C ARG A 101 -16.31 21.50 2.07
N LYS A 102 -16.50 22.74 1.63
CA LYS A 102 -15.55 23.84 1.84
C LYS A 102 -15.89 24.62 3.12
N GLY A 103 -15.33 24.20 4.26
CA GLY A 103 -15.65 24.78 5.57
C GLY A 103 -17.02 24.33 6.09
N GLN A 104 -17.20 24.40 7.41
CA GLN A 104 -18.31 23.71 8.08
C GLN A 104 -19.71 24.23 7.70
N SER A 105 -19.82 25.48 7.24
CA SER A 105 -21.09 26.11 6.85
C SER A 105 -21.51 25.86 5.40
N SER A 106 -20.62 25.31 4.56
CA SER A 106 -20.96 25.02 3.15
C SER A 106 -21.81 23.76 3.03
N PRO A 107 -22.64 23.63 1.98
CA PRO A 107 -23.28 22.36 1.68
C PRO A 107 -22.25 21.30 1.26
N TRP A 108 -22.63 20.03 1.42
CA TRP A 108 -21.88 18.92 0.85
C TRP A 108 -22.04 18.89 -0.68
N GLY A 109 -20.93 18.67 -1.37
CA GLY A 109 -20.89 18.31 -2.77
C GLY A 109 -20.52 16.84 -2.94
N MET A 110 -21.09 16.21 -3.96
CA MET A 110 -20.79 14.85 -4.39
C MET A 110 -20.37 14.86 -5.86
N ARG A 111 -19.31 14.14 -6.21
CA ARG A 111 -18.85 13.98 -7.60
C ARG A 111 -18.37 12.56 -7.84
N GLN A 112 -18.74 11.98 -8.97
CA GLN A 112 -18.14 10.74 -9.47
C GLN A 112 -17.06 11.04 -10.50
N LEU A 113 -15.97 10.30 -10.47
CA LEU A 113 -14.85 10.41 -11.40
C LEU A 113 -14.47 9.04 -11.95
N SER A 114 -14.27 8.96 -13.27
CA SER A 114 -13.54 7.85 -13.88
C SER A 114 -12.05 8.02 -13.61
N MET A 115 -11.45 7.05 -12.93
CA MET A 115 -10.06 7.08 -12.48
C MET A 115 -9.29 5.86 -12.99
N ARG A 116 -7.97 5.97 -13.05
CA ARG A 116 -7.08 4.82 -13.22
C ARG A 116 -5.80 4.97 -12.42
N ALA A 117 -5.34 3.86 -11.88
CA ALA A 117 -4.04 3.72 -11.25
C ALA A 117 -3.02 3.26 -12.31
N GLN A 118 -1.92 4.01 -12.46
CA GLN A 118 -0.78 3.65 -13.30
C GLN A 118 0.21 2.84 -12.47
N CYS A 119 0.13 1.51 -12.55
CA CYS A 119 0.77 0.63 -11.57
C CYS A 119 2.30 0.69 -11.57
N LEU A 120 2.93 0.88 -12.73
CA LEU A 120 4.39 1.05 -12.79
C LEU A 120 4.85 2.47 -12.43
N LYS A 121 3.97 3.46 -12.58
CA LYS A 121 4.32 4.87 -12.38
C LYS A 121 3.98 5.37 -10.96
N GLY A 122 3.18 4.64 -10.20
CA GLY A 122 2.76 5.05 -8.87
C GLY A 122 1.86 6.29 -8.87
N VAL A 123 1.17 6.58 -9.98
CA VAL A 123 0.30 7.78 -10.11
C VAL A 123 -1.16 7.41 -10.31
N LEU A 124 -2.04 8.29 -9.87
CA LEU A 124 -3.46 8.28 -10.21
C LEU A 124 -3.70 9.23 -11.38
N GLU A 125 -4.59 8.84 -12.27
CA GLU A 125 -5.09 9.68 -13.34
C GLU A 125 -6.61 9.69 -13.29
N ARG A 126 -7.20 10.82 -13.68
CA ARG A 126 -8.64 10.98 -13.87
C ARG A 126 -8.95 11.25 -15.33
N GLN A 127 -10.12 10.83 -15.75
CA GLN A 127 -10.66 11.14 -17.06
C GLN A 127 -11.51 12.41 -16.99
N ASP A 128 -11.33 13.33 -17.93
CA ASP A 128 -12.23 14.47 -18.12
C ASP A 128 -13.48 14.09 -18.95
N GLN A 129 -14.36 15.06 -19.17
CA GLN A 129 -15.62 14.85 -19.90
C GLN A 129 -15.38 14.52 -21.39
N GLU A 130 -14.26 14.94 -21.95
CA GLU A 130 -13.84 14.63 -23.32
C GLU A 130 -13.10 13.28 -23.43
N GLY A 131 -12.98 12.54 -22.32
CA GLY A 131 -12.34 11.23 -22.30
C GLY A 131 -10.82 11.27 -22.16
N ARG A 132 -10.20 12.44 -21.96
CA ARG A 132 -8.75 12.59 -21.84
C ARG A 132 -8.30 12.29 -20.41
N TRP A 133 -7.18 11.60 -20.30
CA TRP A 133 -6.57 11.27 -19.01
C TRP A 133 -5.58 12.33 -18.59
N SER A 134 -5.66 12.76 -17.33
CA SER A 134 -4.70 13.69 -16.71
C SER A 134 -4.33 13.21 -15.31
N VAL A 135 -3.14 13.57 -14.85
CA VAL A 135 -2.67 13.23 -13.50
C VAL A 135 -3.64 13.81 -12.46
N TYR A 136 -4.14 12.95 -11.58
CA TYR A 136 -4.91 13.35 -10.42
C TYR A 136 -3.92 13.71 -9.30
N PRO A 137 -4.00 14.93 -8.71
CA PRO A 137 -3.03 15.40 -7.74
C PRO A 137 -2.85 14.41 -6.58
N GLY A 138 -1.64 13.87 -6.48
CA GLY A 138 -1.24 12.99 -5.38
C GLY A 138 -0.90 13.77 -4.11
N ARG A 139 -0.90 13.07 -2.99
CA ARG A 139 -0.36 13.52 -1.70
C ARG A 139 0.72 12.56 -1.22
N LYS A 140 1.39 12.88 -0.11
CA LYS A 140 2.35 11.96 0.50
C LYS A 140 1.69 10.59 0.70
N GLY A 141 2.32 9.53 0.18
CA GLY A 141 1.79 8.16 0.21
C GLY A 141 0.92 7.76 -1.00
N THR A 142 0.79 8.60 -2.04
CA THR A 142 0.04 8.23 -3.26
C THR A 142 0.61 6.99 -3.95
N ALA A 143 1.93 6.81 -4.05
CA ALA A 143 2.51 5.62 -4.68
C ALA A 143 2.09 4.32 -3.95
N SER A 144 2.17 4.29 -2.62
CA SER A 144 1.75 3.13 -1.82
C SER A 144 0.24 2.86 -1.97
N LYS A 145 -0.59 3.90 -2.06
CA LYS A 145 -2.01 3.76 -2.40
C LYS A 145 -2.25 3.17 -3.78
N VAL A 146 -1.51 3.65 -4.78
CA VAL A 146 -1.58 3.13 -6.15
C VAL A 146 -1.22 1.65 -6.16
N ASN A 147 -0.17 1.24 -5.45
CA ASN A 147 0.21 -0.17 -5.31
C ASN A 147 -0.93 -1.01 -4.71
N TRP A 148 -1.59 -0.50 -3.66
CA TRP A 148 -2.74 -1.17 -3.07
C TRP A 148 -3.92 -1.28 -4.05
N ILE A 149 -4.25 -0.21 -4.79
CA ILE A 149 -5.32 -0.24 -5.82
C ILE A 149 -4.98 -1.26 -6.90
N CYS A 150 -3.72 -1.30 -7.34
CA CYS A 150 -3.24 -2.23 -8.37
C CYS A 150 -3.31 -3.70 -7.92
N ALA A 151 -3.27 -3.97 -6.62
CA ALA A 151 -3.44 -5.31 -6.06
C ALA A 151 -4.92 -5.76 -5.97
N LEU A 152 -5.89 -4.84 -6.11
CA LEU A 152 -7.32 -5.19 -6.07
C LEU A 152 -7.80 -5.97 -7.29
N ALA A 153 -7.13 -5.79 -8.42
CA ALA A 153 -7.40 -6.45 -9.68
C ALA A 153 -6.07 -6.98 -10.22
N PRO A 154 -5.59 -8.15 -9.75
CA PRO A 154 -4.36 -8.73 -10.25
C PRO A 154 -4.47 -9.04 -11.75
N ASN A 155 -3.32 -9.15 -12.42
CA ASN A 155 -3.33 -9.65 -13.80
C ASN A 155 -3.94 -11.06 -13.82
N PRO A 156 -4.79 -11.38 -14.82
CA PRO A 156 -5.24 -12.74 -15.04
C PRO A 156 -4.06 -13.69 -15.31
#